data_AF-A0A353CBQ1-F1
#
_entry.id   AF-A0A353CBQ1-F1
#
_cell.length_a   1.000
_cell.length_b   1.000
_cell.length_c   1.000
_cell.angle_alpha   90.00
_cell.angle_beta   90.00
_cell.angle_gamma   90.00
#
_symmetry.space_group_name_H-M   'P 1'
#
loop_
_entity.id
_entity.type
_entity.pdbx_description
1 polymer ?
#
loop_
_entity_poly.entity_id
_entity_poly.type
_entity_poly.pdbx_seq_one_letter_code
_entity_poly.pdbx_strand_id
1 'polypeptide(L)' 'MITAIDPKTIEKPAVRCGTCDREMTHYNTFLSPTNERSNVCWQCLARDEKGFNAKRDFRRGARSGTIPR' A
#
# COMPACT_ATOMS: atom_id res chain seq x y z
N MET A 1 1.52 -24.66 -24.16
CA MET A 1 0.15 -24.11 -23.98
C MET A 1 0.27 -22.95 -22.99
N ILE A 2 -0.12 -21.74 -23.37
CA ILE A 2 -0.12 -20.59 -22.46
C ILE A 2 -1.51 -20.51 -21.86
N THR A 3 -1.65 -20.92 -20.61
CA THR A 3 -2.89 -20.77 -19.86
C THR A 3 -3.01 -19.32 -19.43
N ALA A 4 -3.88 -18.56 -20.10
CA ALA A 4 -4.23 -17.21 -19.67
C ALA A 4 -5.13 -17.32 -18.44
N ILE A 5 -4.55 -17.12 -17.25
CA ILE A 5 -5.32 -16.97 -16.01
C ILE A 5 -5.87 -15.54 -16.04
N ASP A 6 -7.20 -15.39 -15.99
CA ASP A 6 -7.82 -14.07 -15.88
C ASP A 6 -7.38 -13.44 -14.54
N PRO A 7 -6.69 -12.29 -14.54
CA PRO A 7 -6.24 -11.66 -13.30
C PRO A 7 -7.39 -11.26 -12.35
N LYS A 8 -8.64 -11.28 -12.82
CA LYS A 8 -9.84 -11.02 -12.02
C LYS A 8 -10.32 -12.22 -11.21
N THR A 9 -9.89 -13.45 -11.53
CA THR A 9 -10.26 -14.67 -10.80
C THR A 9 -9.17 -15.13 -9.81
N ILE A 10 -8.05 -14.42 -9.72
CA ILE A 10 -6.98 -14.70 -8.76
C ILE A 10 -7.39 -14.14 -7.40
N GLU A 11 -7.77 -15.01 -6.48
CA GLU A 11 -7.92 -14.65 -5.07
C GLU A 11 -6.56 -14.17 -4.53
N LYS A 12 -6.47 -12.87 -4.24
CA LYS A 12 -5.26 -12.30 -3.63
C LYS A 12 -5.22 -12.68 -2.14
N PRO A 13 -4.06 -13.11 -1.62
CA PRO A 13 -3.94 -13.41 -0.20
C PRO A 13 -4.18 -12.16 0.63
N ALA A 14 -4.68 -12.33 1.85
CA ALA A 14 -4.77 -11.24 2.80
C ALA A 14 -3.35 -10.76 3.17
N VAL A 15 -3.11 -9.46 3.09
CA VAL A 15 -1.83 -8.83 3.44
C VAL A 15 -2.03 -7.66 4.38
N ARG A 16 -0.98 -7.30 5.10
CA ARG A 16 -0.94 -6.08 5.91
C ARG A 16 -0.54 -4.87 5.08
N CYS A 17 -1.28 -3.78 5.25
CA CYS A 17 -0.94 -2.48 4.67
C CYS A 17 0.34 -1.91 5.31
N GLY A 18 1.33 -1.56 4.50
CA GLY A 18 2.58 -0.93 4.98
C GLY A 18 2.39 0.46 5.61
N THR A 19 1.22 1.09 5.44
CA THR A 19 0.92 2.43 5.97
C THR A 19 0.05 2.43 7.23
N CYS A 20 -0.92 1.51 7.31
CA CYS A 20 -1.90 1.48 8.40
C CYS A 20 -1.99 0.16 9.16
N ASP A 21 -1.18 -0.85 8.81
CA ASP A 21 -1.12 -2.18 9.42
C ASP A 21 -2.43 -2.99 9.41
N ARG A 22 -3.46 -2.48 8.72
CA ARG A 22 -4.71 -3.18 8.53
C ARG A 22 -4.51 -4.40 7.62
N GLU A 23 -5.07 -5.53 8.02
CA GLU A 23 -5.17 -6.72 7.19
C GLU A 23 -6.30 -6.55 6.17
N MET A 24 -6.01 -6.88 4.91
CA MET A 24 -6.90 -6.60 3.78
C MET A 24 -6.63 -7.55 2.61
N THR A 25 -7.67 -7.79 1.82
CA THR A 25 -7.61 -8.58 0.57
C THR A 25 -7.52 -7.69 -0.67
N HIS A 26 -7.78 -6.38 -0.53
CA HIS A 26 -7.80 -5.41 -1.62
C HIS A 26 -6.72 -4.35 -1.42
N TYR A 27 -5.68 -4.40 -2.25
CA TYR A 27 -4.49 -3.56 -2.13
C TYR A 27 -3.76 -3.38 -3.45
N ASN A 28 -2.98 -2.31 -3.52
CA ASN A 28 -2.01 -2.08 -4.59
C ASN A 28 -0.62 -2.43 -4.07
N THR A 29 0.18 -3.09 -4.91
CA THR A 29 1.58 -3.40 -4.61
C THR A 29 2.46 -2.44 -5.37
N PHE A 30 3.29 -1.70 -4.64
CA PHE A 30 4.32 -0.81 -5.18
C PHE A 30 5.67 -1.51 -5.13
N LEU A 31 6.44 -1.35 -6.20
CA LEU A 31 7.81 -1.86 -6.33
C LEU A 31 8.77 -0.67 -6.24
N SER A 32 9.69 -0.72 -5.29
CA SER A 32 10.79 0.24 -5.21
C SER A 32 11.86 -0.06 -6.28
N PRO A 33 12.76 0.89 -6.57
CA PRO A 33 13.94 0.64 -7.41
C PRO A 33 14.88 -0.45 -6.86
N THR A 34 14.85 -0.70 -5.55
CA THR A 34 15.59 -1.79 -4.88
C THR A 34 14.85 -3.13 -4.91
N ASN A 35 13.74 -3.21 -5.64
CA ASN A 35 12.88 -4.39 -5.76
C ASN A 35 12.15 -4.76 -4.46
N GLU A 36 12.03 -3.82 -3.52
CA GLU A 36 11.23 -3.99 -2.31
C GLU A 36 9.75 -3.78 -2.64
N ARG A 37 8.92 -4.72 -2.18
CA ARG A 37 7.47 -4.67 -2.39
C ARG A 37 6.78 -4.08 -1.17
N SER A 38 5.94 -3.07 -1.39
CA SER A 38 5.10 -2.48 -0.36
C SER A 38 3.63 -2.57 -0.77
N ASN A 39 2.80 -3.16 0.10
CA ASN A 39 1.37 -3.28 -0.14
C ASN A 39 0.64 -2.14 0.59
N VAL A 40 -0.16 -1.36 -0.14
CA VAL A 40 -0.89 -0.21 0.43
C VAL A 40 -2.39 -0.36 0.16
N CYS A 41 -3.19 -0.06 1.17
CA CYS A 41 -4.63 -0.18 1.09
C CYS A 41 -5.25 0.96 0.29
N TRP A 42 -6.38 0.68 -0.37
CA TRP A 42 -7.14 1.70 -1.11
C TRP A 42 -7.50 2.90 -0.23
N GLN A 43 -7.81 2.68 1.05
CA GLN A 43 -8.13 3.77 1.97
C GLN A 43 -6.94 4.71 2.24
N CYS A 44 -5.71 4.18 2.23
CA CYS A 44 -4.50 5.00 2.39
C CYS A 44 -4.21 5.76 1.10
N LEU A 45 -4.39 5.10 -0.07
CA LEU A 45 -4.24 5.76 -1.37
C LEU A 45 -5.24 6.90 -1.56
N ALA A 46 -6.53 6.63 -1.31
CA ALA A 46 -7.58 7.64 -1.44
C ALA A 46 -7.38 8.83 -0.47
N ARG A 47 -6.73 8.61 0.68
CA ARG A 47 -6.36 9.70 1.61
C ARG A 47 -5.22 10.54 1.08
N ASP A 48 -4.26 9.91 0.42
CA ASP A 48 -3.12 10.58 -0.20
C ASP A 48 -3.58 11.43 -1.39
N GLU A 49 -4.36 10.85 -2.30
CA GLU A 49 -4.94 11.54 -3.48
C GLU A 49 -5.80 12.75 -3.10
N LYS A 50 -6.54 12.65 -1.99
CA LYS A 50 -7.38 13.75 -1.49
C LYS A 50 -6.62 14.79 -0.69
N GLY A 51 -5.30 14.64 -0.51
CA GLY A 51 -4.51 15.50 0.38
C GLY A 51 -5.03 15.49 1.82
N PHE A 52 -5.70 14.42 2.26
CA PHE A 52 -6.26 14.33 3.61
C PHE A 52 -5.17 14.40 4.68
N ASN A 53 -3.98 13.88 4.35
CA ASN A 53 -2.78 13.96 5.19
C ASN A 53 -1.94 15.23 4.93
N ALA A 54 -2.38 16.14 4.04
CA ALA A 54 -1.63 17.34 3.65
C ALA A 54 -1.84 18.55 4.59
N LYS A 55 -2.40 18.34 5.79
CA LYS A 55 -2.25 19.36 6.84
C LYS A 55 -0.76 19.53 7.10
N ARG A 56 -0.27 20.78 7.07
CA ARG A 56 1.15 21.15 7.24
C ARG A 56 1.83 20.48 8.45
N ASP A 57 1.06 20.17 9.49
CA ASP A 57 1.54 19.60 10.75
C ASP A 57 1.14 18.13 10.96
N PHE A 58 0.41 17.51 10.01
CA PHE A 58 0.07 16.10 10.12
C PHE A 58 1.28 15.24 9.80
N ARG A 59 1.90 14.67 10.83
CA ARG A 59 2.95 13.66 10.70
C ARG A 59 2.47 12.38 11.37
N ARG A 60 2.44 11.30 10.61
CA ARG A 60 2.37 9.94 11.19
C ARG A 60 3.81 9.56 11.55
N GLY A 61 4.09 9.31 12.83
CA GLY A 61 5.42 8.88 13.27
C GLY A 61 5.89 7.62 12.54
N ALA A 62 7.18 7.55 12.22
CA ALA A 62 7.79 6.40 11.57
C ALA A 62 7.63 5.19 12.50
N ARG A 63 7.01 4.10 12.02
CA ARG A 63 6.93 2.86 12.82
C ARG A 63 8.21 2.01 12.74
N SER A 64 9.09 2.29 11.79
CA SER A 64 10.43 1.70 11.62
C SER A 64 11.57 2.66 11.97
N GLY A 65 11.27 3.80 12.62
CA GLY A 65 12.29 4.72 13.15
C GLY A 65 12.83 5.78 12.19
N THR A 66 12.57 5.71 10.88
CA THR A 66 13.09 6.71 9.93
C THR A 66 12.02 7.23 8.98
N ILE A 67 11.71 8.53 9.09
CA ILE A 67 11.10 9.35 8.02
C ILE A 67 12.25 10.21 7.46
N PRO A 68 12.81 9.89 6.29
CA PRO A 68 13.70 10.82 5.61
C PRO A 68 12.86 12.00 5.11
N ARG A 69 13.38 13.21 5.33
CA ARG A 69 12.80 14.47 4.83
C ARG A 69 13.18 14.72 3.38
#